data_AF-A0A961B1H6-F1
#
_entry.id   AF-A0A961B1H6-F1
#
_cell.length_a   1.000
_cell.length_b   1.000
_cell.length_c   1.000
_cell.angle_alpha   90.00
_cell.angle_beta   90.00
_cell.angle_gamma   90.00
#
_symmetry.space_group_name_H-M   'P 1'
#
loop_
_entity.id
_entity.type
_entity.pdbx_description
1 polymer ?
#
loop_
_entity_poly.entity_id
_entity_poly.type
_entity_poly.pdbx_seq_one_letter_code
_entity_poly.pdbx_strand_id
1 'polypeptide(L)'
;ANGLTRWSGRSGDGVPFSGANCLFDGGELPFYTLFRGGAGSLREFLAFDSGAGTVAGMPWWIRVASTNPRARLYRDGFGPFAIDLRGAKFAPPLAGELLLGAPGQADNATLAFSGGDVESADLFDDLAQTLAIDARHRGRFADGAGPVNPARVTVAIDPRNGMVTGRFVLVDPNPFNPAKTLRRTAVFRGIVVPGNPVAAGHFQLPGLGDPLADPVETIRNSPVLSGLVELAENP
;
A
#
# COMPACT_ATOMS: atom_id res chain seq x y z
N ALA A 1 19.49 -9.84 -26.62
CA ALA A 1 18.46 -9.81 -25.55
C ALA A 1 17.14 -10.30 -26.15
N ASN A 2 16.36 -11.10 -25.45
CA ASN A 2 15.12 -11.72 -25.98
C ASN A 2 13.83 -10.93 -25.67
N GLY A 3 13.95 -9.65 -25.29
CA GLY A 3 12.81 -8.76 -25.04
C GLY A 3 11.87 -9.18 -23.90
N LEU A 4 12.20 -10.24 -23.15
CA LEU A 4 11.32 -10.79 -22.12
C LEU A 4 11.25 -9.87 -20.90
N THR A 5 10.05 -9.39 -20.61
CA THR A 5 9.74 -8.62 -19.40
C THR A 5 8.95 -9.49 -18.44
N ARG A 6 9.30 -9.44 -17.15
CA ARG A 6 8.60 -10.14 -16.08
C ARG A 6 8.14 -9.14 -15.04
N TRP A 7 6.98 -9.37 -14.47
CA TRP A 7 6.47 -8.58 -13.36
C TRP A 7 5.86 -9.48 -12.29
N SER A 8 5.90 -8.98 -11.07
CA SER A 8 5.22 -9.57 -9.93
C SER A 8 4.90 -8.47 -8.92
N GLY A 9 3.80 -8.61 -8.21
CA GLY A 9 3.40 -7.64 -7.20
C GLY A 9 2.20 -8.11 -6.40
N ARG A 10 1.61 -7.17 -5.67
CA ARG A 10 0.32 -7.32 -5.02
C ARG A 10 -0.54 -6.12 -5.38
N SER A 11 -1.80 -6.36 -5.72
CA SER A 11 -2.79 -5.30 -5.93
C SER A 11 -3.16 -4.62 -4.60
N GLY A 12 -3.88 -3.49 -4.66
CA GLY A 12 -4.30 -2.75 -3.45
C GLY A 12 -5.15 -3.59 -2.49
N ASP A 13 -5.84 -4.60 -3.01
CA ASP A 13 -6.60 -5.58 -2.26
C ASP A 13 -5.72 -6.79 -1.82
N GLY A 14 -4.41 -6.64 -1.82
CA GLY A 14 -3.45 -7.62 -1.30
C GLY A 14 -3.29 -8.90 -2.13
N VAL A 15 -3.97 -9.05 -3.27
CA VAL A 15 -3.88 -10.25 -4.10
C VAL A 15 -2.55 -10.30 -4.86
N PRO A 16 -1.75 -11.36 -4.70
CA PRO A 16 -0.50 -11.49 -5.43
C PRO A 16 -0.79 -11.74 -6.91
N PHE A 17 0.01 -11.12 -7.77
CA PHE A 17 -0.02 -11.33 -9.20
C PHE A 17 1.41 -11.44 -9.75
N SER A 18 1.53 -12.11 -10.89
CA SER A 18 2.76 -12.18 -11.67
C SER A 18 2.43 -12.42 -13.13
N GLY A 19 3.36 -12.08 -14.02
CA GLY A 19 3.22 -12.31 -15.44
C GLY A 19 4.53 -12.06 -16.17
N ALA A 20 4.52 -12.39 -17.46
CA ALA A 20 5.62 -12.09 -18.36
C ALA A 20 5.09 -11.92 -19.78
N ASN A 21 5.66 -10.99 -20.53
CA ASN A 21 5.41 -10.79 -21.96
C ASN A 21 6.68 -10.25 -22.62
N CYS A 22 6.68 -10.23 -23.95
CA CYS A 22 7.74 -9.58 -24.73
C CYS A 22 7.45 -8.07 -24.83
N LEU A 23 8.49 -7.27 -24.63
CA LEU A 23 8.50 -5.85 -24.96
C LEU A 23 8.47 -5.69 -26.49
N PHE A 24 7.58 -4.85 -26.99
CA PHE A 24 7.49 -4.55 -28.41
C PHE A 24 8.54 -3.51 -28.79
N ASP A 25 8.93 -3.49 -30.07
CA ASP A 25 10.00 -2.62 -30.59
C ASP A 25 9.69 -1.12 -30.39
N GLY A 26 8.40 -0.75 -30.37
CA GLY A 26 7.94 0.61 -30.08
C GLY A 26 7.99 1.03 -28.60
N GLY A 27 8.54 0.19 -27.70
CA GLY A 27 8.51 0.45 -26.26
C GLY A 27 7.18 0.11 -25.60
N GLU A 28 6.27 -0.58 -26.28
CA GLU A 28 5.00 -1.01 -25.69
C GLU A 28 5.17 -2.36 -24.98
N LEU A 29 4.68 -2.44 -23.74
CA LEU A 29 4.69 -3.64 -22.92
C LEU A 29 3.25 -4.12 -22.71
N PRO A 30 2.85 -5.24 -23.32
CA PRO A 30 1.58 -5.87 -23.01
C PRO A 30 1.56 -6.29 -21.55
N PHE A 31 0.80 -5.60 -20.72
CA PHE A 31 0.64 -5.88 -19.30
C PHE A 31 -0.70 -6.55 -19.10
N TYR A 32 -0.67 -7.85 -18.82
CA TYR A 32 -1.87 -8.62 -18.53
C TYR A 32 -1.60 -9.62 -17.43
N THR A 33 -2.44 -9.63 -16.41
CA THR A 33 -2.40 -10.67 -15.38
C THR A 33 -3.80 -10.98 -14.90
N LEU A 34 -4.12 -12.28 -14.86
CA LEU A 34 -5.31 -12.80 -14.20
C LEU A 34 -4.97 -13.06 -12.74
N PHE A 35 -5.81 -12.58 -11.84
CA PHE A 35 -5.69 -12.95 -10.44
C PHE A 35 -6.07 -14.42 -10.26
N ARG A 36 -5.41 -15.07 -9.30
CA ARG A 36 -5.61 -16.49 -9.00
C ARG A 36 -7.09 -16.80 -8.79
N GLY A 37 -7.57 -17.88 -9.41
CA GLY A 37 -8.95 -18.32 -9.30
C GLY A 37 -9.96 -17.45 -10.07
N GLY A 38 -9.51 -16.60 -10.99
CA GLY A 38 -10.40 -15.75 -11.78
C GLY A 38 -10.99 -14.58 -10.99
N ALA A 39 -10.36 -14.19 -9.88
CA ALA A 39 -10.86 -13.13 -9.01
C ALA A 39 -10.86 -11.73 -9.65
N GLY A 40 -10.29 -11.57 -10.85
CA GLY A 40 -10.15 -10.30 -11.52
C GLY A 40 -8.94 -10.27 -12.45
N SER A 41 -8.62 -9.08 -12.94
CA SER A 41 -7.45 -8.87 -13.80
C SER A 41 -6.93 -7.45 -13.75
N LEU A 42 -5.66 -7.30 -14.15
CA LEU A 42 -5.09 -6.05 -14.63
C LEU A 42 -4.73 -6.20 -16.10
N ARG A 43 -5.05 -5.19 -16.91
CA ARG A 43 -4.73 -5.21 -18.35
C ARG A 43 -4.50 -3.81 -18.92
N GLU A 44 -3.46 -3.64 -19.74
CA GLU A 44 -3.22 -2.50 -20.66
C GLU A 44 -1.94 -2.72 -21.49
N PHE A 45 -1.69 -1.84 -22.45
CA PHE A 45 -0.34 -1.62 -22.99
C PHE A 45 0.37 -0.52 -22.19
N LEU A 46 1.46 -0.85 -21.52
CA LEU A 46 2.29 0.12 -20.80
C LEU A 46 3.35 0.69 -21.75
N ALA A 47 3.64 1.98 -21.61
CA ALA A 47 4.79 2.59 -22.26
C ALA A 47 6.05 2.30 -21.42
N PHE A 48 7.07 1.74 -22.04
CA PHE A 48 8.39 1.51 -21.47
C PHE A 48 9.42 2.36 -22.21
N ASP A 49 10.07 3.26 -21.47
CA ASP A 49 11.17 4.07 -21.98
C ASP A 49 12.49 3.45 -21.51
N SER A 50 13.24 2.89 -22.46
CA SER A 50 14.54 2.27 -22.18
C SER A 50 15.65 3.28 -21.87
N GLY A 51 15.55 4.52 -22.38
CA GLY A 51 16.51 5.59 -22.13
C GLY A 51 16.34 6.17 -20.73
N ALA A 52 15.10 6.38 -20.31
CA ALA A 52 14.78 6.84 -18.96
C ALA A 52 14.73 5.69 -17.92
N GLY A 53 14.56 4.45 -18.37
CA GLY A 53 14.36 3.30 -17.49
C GLY A 53 13.03 3.36 -16.74
N THR A 54 11.98 3.88 -17.38
CA THR A 54 10.65 4.08 -16.79
C THR A 54 9.60 3.20 -17.44
N VAL A 55 8.52 2.95 -16.70
CA VAL A 55 7.31 2.30 -17.20
C VAL A 55 6.10 3.11 -16.72
N ALA A 56 5.18 3.41 -17.62
CA ALA A 56 3.98 4.18 -17.30
C ALA A 56 2.75 3.70 -18.09
N GLY A 57 1.56 3.91 -17.55
CA GLY A 57 0.32 3.62 -18.25
C GLY A 57 -0.89 3.63 -17.33
N MET A 58 -2.05 3.31 -17.89
CA MET A 58 -3.32 3.31 -17.16
C MET A 58 -4.00 1.92 -17.16
N PRO A 59 -3.43 0.90 -16.50
CA PRO A 59 -4.05 -0.42 -16.42
C PRO A 59 -5.48 -0.39 -15.90
N TRP A 60 -6.36 -1.10 -16.60
CA TRP A 60 -7.71 -1.36 -16.14
C TRP A 60 -7.70 -2.45 -15.09
N TRP A 61 -8.20 -2.13 -13.90
CA TRP A 61 -8.39 -3.07 -12.82
C TRP A 61 -9.85 -3.49 -12.71
N ILE A 62 -10.06 -4.80 -12.73
CA ILE A 62 -11.36 -5.43 -12.55
C ILE A 62 -11.24 -6.41 -11.41
N ARG A 63 -12.24 -6.40 -10.52
CA ARG A 63 -12.47 -7.42 -9.51
C ARG A 63 -13.81 -8.08 -9.76
N VAL A 64 -13.81 -9.40 -9.93
CA VAL A 64 -15.05 -10.16 -10.12
C VAL A 64 -15.71 -10.36 -8.76
N ALA A 65 -17.03 -10.24 -8.72
CA ALA A 65 -17.83 -10.53 -7.52
C ALA A 65 -17.52 -11.95 -7.00
N SER A 66 -17.34 -12.08 -5.69
CA SER A 66 -17.06 -13.35 -5.07
C SER A 66 -18.35 -14.15 -4.86
N THR A 67 -18.35 -15.41 -5.29
CA THR A 67 -19.42 -16.36 -4.95
C THR A 67 -19.29 -16.91 -3.53
N ASN A 68 -18.16 -16.64 -2.85
CA ASN A 68 -17.97 -17.03 -1.46
C ASN A 68 -18.72 -16.05 -0.54
N PRO A 69 -19.76 -16.49 0.18
CA PRO A 69 -20.53 -15.60 1.08
C PRO A 69 -19.70 -15.09 2.27
N ARG A 70 -18.53 -15.69 2.53
CA ARG A 70 -17.57 -15.24 3.56
C ARG A 70 -16.50 -14.29 3.02
N ALA A 71 -16.56 -13.91 1.74
CA ALA A 71 -15.65 -12.93 1.18
C ALA A 71 -15.90 -11.57 1.83
N ARG A 72 -14.84 -10.97 2.38
CA ARG A 72 -14.89 -9.68 3.06
C ARG A 72 -14.31 -8.55 2.22
N LEU A 73 -13.38 -8.90 1.35
CA LEU A 73 -12.63 -7.97 0.52
C LEU A 73 -13.33 -7.85 -0.83
N TYR A 74 -13.98 -6.71 -1.07
CA TYR A 74 -14.71 -6.40 -2.30
C TYR A 74 -15.62 -7.56 -2.76
N ARG A 75 -16.53 -8.00 -1.89
CA ARG A 75 -17.42 -9.13 -2.15
C ARG A 75 -18.20 -8.96 -3.45
N ASP A 76 -18.72 -7.75 -3.70
CA ASP A 76 -19.52 -7.45 -4.88
C ASP A 76 -18.68 -7.18 -6.14
N GLY A 77 -17.35 -7.26 -6.01
CA GLY A 77 -16.43 -6.89 -7.07
C GLY A 77 -16.40 -5.39 -7.30
N PHE A 78 -15.70 -4.98 -8.34
CA PHE A 78 -15.64 -3.59 -8.81
C PHE A 78 -15.05 -3.54 -10.22
N GLY A 79 -15.16 -2.36 -10.81
CA GLY A 79 -14.50 -2.02 -12.05
C GLY A 79 -15.28 -2.47 -13.29
N PRO A 80 -14.70 -2.26 -14.49
CA PRO A 80 -13.33 -1.76 -14.72
C PRO A 80 -13.13 -0.30 -14.30
N PHE A 81 -11.99 0.00 -13.65
CA PHE A 81 -11.50 1.38 -13.52
C PHE A 81 -10.00 1.45 -13.81
N ALA A 82 -9.55 2.59 -14.31
CA ALA A 82 -8.15 2.82 -14.65
C ALA A 82 -7.35 3.19 -13.40
N ILE A 83 -6.13 2.65 -13.28
CA ILE A 83 -5.14 3.02 -12.26
C ILE A 83 -3.96 3.67 -12.95
N ASP A 84 -3.45 4.78 -12.42
CA ASP A 84 -2.16 5.31 -12.86
C ASP A 84 -1.02 4.40 -12.39
N LEU A 85 -0.35 3.74 -13.33
CA LEU A 85 0.85 2.94 -13.07
C LEU A 85 2.06 3.78 -13.43
N ARG A 86 2.95 3.95 -12.45
CA ARG A 86 4.27 4.55 -12.62
C ARG A 86 5.33 3.64 -12.04
N GLY A 87 6.40 3.44 -12.77
CA GLY A 87 7.57 2.71 -12.34
C GLY A 87 8.83 3.30 -12.95
N ALA A 88 9.93 3.12 -12.24
CA ALA A 88 11.25 3.52 -12.70
C ALA A 88 12.28 2.53 -12.18
N LYS A 89 13.43 2.47 -12.85
CA LYS A 89 14.56 1.65 -12.44
C LYS A 89 15.00 2.04 -11.02
N PHE A 90 14.81 1.13 -10.07
CA PHE A 90 15.26 1.33 -8.69
C PHE A 90 16.78 1.16 -8.59
N ALA A 91 17.44 2.21 -8.13
CA ALA A 91 18.84 2.18 -7.72
C ALA A 91 18.89 2.18 -6.19
N PRO A 92 19.39 1.11 -5.55
CA PRO A 92 19.62 1.11 -4.11
C PRO A 92 20.52 2.30 -3.72
N PRO A 93 20.23 2.97 -2.60
CA PRO A 93 21.08 4.06 -2.09
C PRO A 93 22.51 3.55 -1.81
N LEU A 94 23.51 4.39 -2.07
CA LEU A 94 24.89 4.08 -1.74
C LEU A 94 25.08 4.06 -0.21
N ALA A 95 26.19 3.48 0.24
CA ALA A 95 26.50 3.46 1.67
C ALA A 95 26.61 4.89 2.22
N GLY A 96 25.78 5.21 3.22
CA GLY A 96 25.73 6.54 3.84
C GLY A 96 24.67 7.48 3.25
N GLU A 97 24.09 7.14 2.10
CA GLU A 97 22.94 7.88 1.55
C GLU A 97 21.66 7.50 2.26
N LEU A 98 20.72 8.45 2.33
CA LEU A 98 19.40 8.25 2.89
C LEU A 98 18.41 7.87 1.79
N LEU A 99 17.45 7.01 2.13
CA LEU A 99 16.35 6.70 1.21
C LEU A 99 15.55 7.97 0.91
N LEU A 100 14.94 8.03 -0.29
CA LEU A 100 14.14 9.17 -0.77
C LEU A 100 14.93 10.46 -1.00
N GLY A 101 16.26 10.44 -0.85
CA GLY A 101 17.06 11.68 -0.87
C GLY A 101 16.85 12.54 0.38
N ALA A 102 16.30 11.97 1.45
CA ALA A 102 15.93 12.71 2.65
C ALA A 102 17.15 13.42 3.27
N PRO A 103 16.96 14.61 3.87
CA PRO A 103 18.03 15.34 4.54
C PRO A 103 18.54 14.60 5.77
N GLY A 104 19.83 14.78 6.08
CA GLY A 104 20.49 14.20 7.26
C GLY A 104 20.10 14.86 8.59
N GLN A 105 18.80 15.06 8.82
CA GLN A 105 18.25 15.72 10.00
C GLN A 105 17.32 14.81 10.80
N ALA A 106 16.97 15.22 12.02
CA ALA A 106 15.89 14.59 12.76
C ALA A 106 14.58 14.76 11.97
N ASP A 107 13.70 13.77 12.05
CA ASP A 107 12.34 13.88 11.50
C ASP A 107 12.29 14.19 9.99
N ASN A 108 13.16 13.53 9.22
CA ASN A 108 13.35 13.75 7.78
C ASN A 108 12.35 13.02 6.84
N ALA A 109 11.34 12.34 7.40
CA ALA A 109 10.31 11.69 6.61
C ALA A 109 8.94 11.70 7.31
N THR A 110 7.88 11.71 6.51
CA THR A 110 6.49 11.67 6.97
C THR A 110 5.79 10.43 6.41
N LEU A 111 5.10 9.71 7.30
CA LEU A 111 4.23 8.60 6.94
C LEU A 111 2.77 9.04 7.09
N ALA A 112 1.98 8.88 6.02
CA ALA A 112 0.57 9.25 5.97
C ALA A 112 -0.29 8.09 5.46
N PHE A 113 -1.56 8.08 5.89
CA PHE A 113 -2.54 7.05 5.55
C PHE A 113 -3.85 7.71 5.11
N SER A 114 -4.50 7.13 4.11
CA SER A 114 -5.82 7.58 3.65
C SER A 114 -6.61 6.44 3.01
N GLY A 115 -7.92 6.61 2.91
CA GLY A 115 -8.86 5.63 2.40
C GLY A 115 -8.98 4.40 3.29
N GLY A 116 -9.70 3.38 2.80
CA GLY A 116 -9.90 2.15 3.56
C GLY A 116 -10.73 2.33 4.84
N ASP A 117 -11.49 3.43 4.94
CA ASP A 117 -12.26 3.82 6.14
C ASP A 117 -11.37 3.99 7.38
N VAL A 118 -10.15 4.50 7.18
CA VAL A 118 -9.21 4.78 8.26
C VAL A 118 -9.53 6.11 8.95
N GLU A 119 -10.13 7.05 8.20
CA GLU A 119 -10.50 8.40 8.64
C GLU A 119 -11.64 8.40 9.67
N SER A 120 -12.42 7.33 9.75
CA SER A 120 -13.49 7.18 10.75
C SER A 120 -12.98 6.67 12.10
N ALA A 121 -11.69 6.36 12.21
CA ALA A 121 -11.10 5.83 13.43
C ALA A 121 -10.77 6.92 14.45
N ASP A 122 -10.94 6.63 15.74
CA ASP A 122 -10.63 7.56 16.83
C ASP A 122 -9.14 7.97 16.86
N LEU A 123 -8.26 7.07 16.42
CA LEU A 123 -6.80 7.31 16.36
C LEU A 123 -6.33 7.74 14.95
N PHE A 124 -7.21 8.25 14.09
CA PHE A 124 -6.83 8.65 12.73
C PHE A 124 -5.75 9.75 12.74
N ASP A 125 -5.94 10.79 13.54
CA ASP A 125 -4.97 11.91 13.65
C ASP A 125 -3.61 11.45 14.19
N ASP A 126 -3.57 10.32 14.91
CA ASP A 126 -2.35 9.71 15.44
C ASP A 126 -1.62 8.80 14.44
N LEU A 127 -2.20 8.53 13.25
CA LEU A 127 -1.55 7.69 12.24
C LEU A 127 -0.51 8.43 11.42
N ALA A 128 -0.68 9.74 11.25
CA ALA A 128 0.33 10.58 10.62
C ALA A 128 1.54 10.65 11.55
N GLN A 129 2.68 10.18 11.08
CA GLN A 129 3.88 10.07 11.90
C GLN A 129 5.07 10.69 11.17
N THR A 130 5.81 11.55 11.87
CA THR A 130 7.13 11.97 11.43
C THR A 130 8.18 11.03 12.02
N LEU A 131 9.17 10.67 11.21
CA LEU A 131 10.24 9.75 11.57
C LEU A 131 11.57 10.18 10.96
N ALA A 132 12.66 9.76 11.60
CA ALA A 132 14.00 9.82 11.02
C ALA A 132 14.31 8.50 10.28
N ILE A 133 14.67 8.60 9.01
CA ILE A 133 15.33 7.55 8.24
C ILE A 133 16.84 7.73 8.42
N ASP A 134 17.49 6.76 9.06
CA ASP A 134 18.95 6.78 9.27
C ASP A 134 19.74 6.19 8.09
N ALA A 135 21.06 6.36 8.10
CA ALA A 135 21.97 5.79 7.08
C ALA A 135 22.04 4.25 7.07
N ARG A 136 21.37 3.59 8.03
CA ARG A 136 21.16 2.13 8.04
C ARG A 136 19.76 1.77 7.53
N HIS A 137 19.03 2.74 6.97
CA HIS A 137 17.69 2.60 6.44
C HIS A 137 16.68 2.12 7.49
N ARG A 138 16.83 2.58 8.74
CA ARG A 138 15.86 2.31 9.80
C ARG A 138 15.00 3.54 10.01
N GLY A 139 13.69 3.36 9.96
CA GLY A 139 12.74 4.38 10.41
C GLY A 139 12.69 4.40 11.93
N ARG A 140 12.90 5.57 12.53
CA ARG A 140 12.80 5.81 13.97
C ARG A 140 11.83 6.94 14.24
N PHE A 141 10.82 6.67 15.05
CA PHE A 141 9.91 7.69 15.54
C PHE A 141 10.60 8.49 16.65
N ALA A 142 10.26 9.77 16.79
CA ALA A 142 10.89 10.65 17.77
C ALA A 142 10.64 10.18 19.21
N ASP A 143 11.68 9.93 20.01
CA ASP A 143 11.52 9.59 21.42
C ASP A 143 11.15 10.86 22.23
N GLY A 144 9.86 11.10 22.47
CA GLY A 144 9.30 12.21 23.26
C GLY A 144 8.63 11.80 24.58
N ALA A 145 8.39 12.77 25.47
CA ALA A 145 7.81 12.59 26.81
C ALA A 145 6.28 12.32 26.86
N GLY A 146 5.65 11.98 25.73
CA GLY A 146 4.22 11.64 25.60
C GLY A 146 4.02 10.31 24.88
N PRO A 147 2.78 9.88 24.56
CA PRO A 147 2.58 8.71 23.72
C PRO A 147 3.02 9.07 22.29
N VAL A 148 4.30 8.86 22.02
CA VAL A 148 5.00 9.12 20.74
C VAL A 148 4.33 8.46 19.54
N ASN A 149 3.50 7.44 19.78
CA ASN A 149 2.93 6.61 18.73
C ASN A 149 1.70 5.84 19.28
N PRO A 150 0.56 6.51 19.50
CA PRO A 150 -0.65 5.90 20.08
C PRO A 150 -1.17 4.73 19.24
N ALA A 151 -1.10 4.88 17.91
CA ALA A 151 -1.49 3.87 16.95
C ALA A 151 -0.45 2.75 16.74
N ARG A 152 0.65 2.72 17.51
CA ARG A 152 1.71 1.68 17.45
C ARG A 152 2.19 1.40 16.03
N VAL A 153 2.32 2.45 15.24
CA VAL A 153 2.85 2.45 13.88
C VAL A 153 4.27 1.89 13.89
N THR A 154 4.58 0.98 12.98
CA THR A 154 5.95 0.49 12.77
C THR A 154 6.31 0.61 11.31
N VAL A 155 7.56 0.95 11.00
CA VAL A 155 8.08 1.02 9.63
C VAL A 155 9.36 0.19 9.53
N ALA A 156 9.47 -0.59 8.47
CA ALA A 156 10.66 -1.31 8.07
C ALA A 156 10.93 -1.04 6.59
N ILE A 157 12.17 -0.69 6.27
CA ILE A 157 12.61 -0.32 4.92
C ILE A 157 13.65 -1.36 4.48
N ASP A 158 13.48 -1.92 3.28
CA ASP A 158 14.49 -2.72 2.61
C ASP A 158 15.15 -1.88 1.50
N PRO A 159 16.37 -1.36 1.72
CA PRO A 159 17.03 -0.47 0.77
C PRO A 159 17.45 -1.20 -0.52
N ARG A 160 17.48 -2.53 -0.54
CA ARG A 160 17.93 -3.30 -1.70
C ARG A 160 16.90 -3.32 -2.83
N ASN A 161 15.62 -3.19 -2.48
CA ASN A 161 14.51 -3.26 -3.42
C ASN A 161 13.50 -2.10 -3.27
N GLY A 162 13.76 -1.16 -2.35
CA GLY A 162 12.90 -0.01 -2.11
C GLY A 162 11.58 -0.36 -1.43
N MET A 163 11.46 -1.54 -0.82
CA MET A 163 10.22 -1.96 -0.16
C MET A 163 10.08 -1.29 1.20
N VAL A 164 8.91 -0.72 1.45
CA VAL A 164 8.50 -0.18 2.75
C VAL A 164 7.38 -1.04 3.29
N THR A 165 7.51 -1.52 4.52
CA THR A 165 6.50 -2.36 5.17
C THR A 165 6.27 -1.92 6.58
N GLY A 166 5.10 -2.24 7.12
CA GLY A 166 4.80 -1.88 8.48
C GLY A 166 3.42 -2.29 8.92
N ARG A 167 3.01 -1.79 10.07
CA ARG A 167 1.67 -2.00 10.62
C ARG A 167 1.29 -0.83 11.50
N PHE A 168 -0.01 -0.70 11.74
CA PHE A 168 -0.58 0.18 12.75
C PHE A 168 -1.74 -0.53 13.46
N VAL A 169 -2.15 0.02 14.58
CA VAL A 169 -3.20 -0.49 15.45
C VAL A 169 -4.15 0.64 15.80
N LEU A 170 -5.41 0.48 15.45
CA LEU A 170 -6.49 1.36 15.86
C LEU A 170 -7.20 0.78 17.08
N VAL A 171 -7.66 1.66 17.96
CA VAL A 171 -8.46 1.34 19.14
C VAL A 171 -9.70 2.19 19.06
N ASP A 172 -10.83 1.55 18.77
CA ASP A 172 -12.09 2.22 18.47
C ASP A 172 -13.18 1.79 19.48
N PRO A 173 -14.25 2.57 19.71
CA PRO A 173 -15.38 2.15 20.51
C PRO A 173 -16.05 0.93 19.88
N ASN A 174 -16.41 -0.06 20.69
CA ASN A 174 -17.06 -1.26 20.18
C ASN A 174 -18.54 -0.94 19.86
N PRO A 175 -19.00 -1.08 18.59
CA PRO A 175 -20.38 -0.79 18.19
C PRO A 175 -21.43 -1.62 18.97
N PHE A 176 -21.06 -2.80 19.46
CA PHE A 176 -21.93 -3.70 20.24
C PHE A 176 -21.97 -3.37 21.73
N ASN A 177 -20.97 -2.64 22.23
CA ASN A 177 -20.87 -2.24 23.63
C ASN A 177 -19.91 -1.04 23.76
N PRO A 178 -20.43 0.20 23.71
CA PRO A 178 -19.61 1.41 23.74
C PRO A 178 -18.72 1.56 24.99
N ALA A 179 -18.98 0.81 26.08
CA ALA A 179 -18.12 0.78 27.26
C ALA A 179 -16.84 -0.05 27.06
N LYS A 180 -16.67 -0.71 25.91
CA LYS A 180 -15.50 -1.51 25.55
C LYS A 180 -14.87 -0.96 24.27
N THR A 181 -13.56 -1.17 24.14
CA THR A 181 -12.81 -0.86 22.92
C THR A 181 -12.58 -2.10 22.06
N LEU A 182 -12.58 -1.92 20.75
CA LEU A 182 -12.21 -2.91 19.74
C LEU A 182 -10.86 -2.53 19.14
N ARG A 183 -10.02 -3.53 18.84
CA ARG A 183 -8.71 -3.31 18.21
C ARG A 183 -8.74 -3.76 16.76
N ARG A 184 -8.38 -2.87 15.84
CA ARG A 184 -8.13 -3.18 14.42
C ARG A 184 -6.64 -3.08 14.14
N THR A 185 -6.08 -4.03 13.41
CA THR A 185 -4.66 -4.01 13.03
C THR A 185 -4.56 -4.16 11.53
N ALA A 186 -3.82 -3.25 10.90
CA ALA A 186 -3.54 -3.29 9.47
C ALA A 186 -2.04 -3.41 9.25
N VAL A 187 -1.68 -4.20 8.24
CA VAL A 187 -0.32 -4.29 7.70
C VAL A 187 -0.31 -3.50 6.40
N PHE A 188 0.68 -2.64 6.24
CA PHE A 188 0.87 -1.87 5.02
C PHE A 188 2.14 -2.30 4.28
N ARG A 189 2.12 -2.13 2.96
CA ARG A 189 3.25 -2.39 2.07
C ARG A 189 3.28 -1.32 0.99
N GLY A 190 4.45 -0.75 0.74
CA GLY A 190 4.70 0.20 -0.32
C GLY A 190 6.05 -0.03 -0.98
N ILE A 191 6.27 0.70 -2.06
CA ILE A 191 7.52 0.69 -2.81
C ILE A 191 7.93 2.13 -3.11
N VAL A 192 9.23 2.40 -2.97
CA VAL A 192 9.83 3.65 -3.45
C VAL A 192 9.74 3.68 -4.96
N VAL A 193 9.17 4.76 -5.52
CA VAL A 193 9.18 4.98 -6.97
C VAL A 193 10.31 5.97 -7.27
N PRO A 194 11.42 5.53 -7.90
CA PRO A 194 12.55 6.42 -8.20
C PRO A 194 12.12 7.64 -9.02
N GLY A 195 12.70 8.81 -8.72
CA GLY A 195 12.31 10.09 -9.32
C GLY A 195 11.08 10.73 -8.69
N ASN A 196 10.45 10.07 -7.71
CA ASN A 196 9.43 10.63 -6.83
C ASN A 196 9.94 10.51 -5.38
N PRO A 197 10.01 11.60 -4.60
CA PRO A 197 10.44 11.56 -3.19
C PRO A 197 9.38 10.90 -2.27
N VAL A 198 8.64 9.92 -2.78
CA VAL A 198 7.53 9.24 -2.12
C VAL A 198 7.62 7.73 -2.38
N ALA A 199 7.49 6.94 -1.31
CA ALA A 199 7.12 5.54 -1.40
C ALA A 199 5.60 5.42 -1.25
N ALA A 200 4.94 4.84 -2.24
CA ALA A 200 3.49 4.65 -2.24
C ALA A 200 3.14 3.17 -2.03
N GLY A 201 2.02 2.91 -1.35
CA GLY A 201 1.63 1.56 -0.98
C GLY A 201 0.16 1.42 -0.64
N HIS A 202 -0.20 0.27 -0.10
CA HIS A 202 -1.55 0.01 0.38
C HIS A 202 -1.56 -0.70 1.73
N PHE A 203 -2.69 -0.63 2.40
CA PHE A 203 -3.04 -1.44 3.56
C PHE A 203 -4.45 -2.00 3.43
N GLN A 204 -4.78 -2.98 4.26
CA GLN A 204 -6.11 -3.57 4.34
C GLN A 204 -6.63 -3.43 5.76
N LEU A 205 -7.79 -2.79 5.91
CA LEU A 205 -8.41 -2.51 7.20
C LEU A 205 -9.79 -3.17 7.28
N PRO A 206 -10.02 -4.05 8.27
CA PRO A 206 -11.37 -4.50 8.63
C PRO A 206 -12.25 -3.35 9.11
N GLY A 207 -13.52 -3.30 8.66
CA GLY A 207 -14.52 -2.40 9.25
C GLY A 207 -14.86 -2.77 10.69
N LEU A 208 -15.39 -1.81 11.47
CA LEU A 208 -15.74 -1.98 12.89
C LEU A 208 -16.83 -3.03 13.16
N GLY A 209 -17.62 -3.35 12.13
CA GLY A 209 -18.86 -4.08 12.28
C GLY A 209 -20.03 -3.14 12.54
N ASP A 210 -21.22 -3.60 12.22
CA ASP A 210 -22.47 -2.86 12.32
C ASP A 210 -23.51 -3.75 13.00
N PRO A 211 -23.97 -3.41 14.22
CA PRO A 211 -25.00 -4.16 14.93
C PRO A 211 -26.39 -4.02 14.29
N LEU A 212 -26.59 -3.05 13.40
CA LEU A 212 -27.84 -2.79 12.69
C LEU A 212 -27.90 -3.43 11.30
N ALA A 213 -26.77 -3.96 10.80
CA ALA A 213 -26.72 -4.68 9.53
C ALA A 213 -27.48 -6.01 9.58
N ASP A 214 -28.02 -6.45 8.44
CA ASP A 214 -28.63 -7.78 8.26
C ASP A 214 -27.92 -8.57 7.15
N PRO A 215 -27.15 -9.63 7.50
CA PRO A 215 -26.89 -10.13 8.84
C PRO A 215 -25.95 -9.21 9.63
N VAL A 216 -26.04 -9.30 10.97
CA VAL A 216 -25.18 -8.53 11.89
C VAL A 216 -23.70 -8.65 11.54
N GLU A 217 -23.02 -7.51 11.44
CA GLU A 217 -21.61 -7.43 11.10
C GLU A 217 -20.75 -7.23 12.34
N THR A 218 -19.78 -8.11 12.53
CA THR A 218 -18.72 -8.02 13.55
C THR A 218 -17.38 -7.80 12.84
N ILE A 219 -16.30 -7.51 13.58
CA ILE A 219 -14.94 -7.44 13.02
C ILE A 219 -14.51 -8.69 12.23
N ARG A 220 -15.17 -9.85 12.44
CA ARG A 220 -14.84 -11.10 11.77
C ARG A 220 -15.50 -11.26 10.39
N ASN A 221 -16.62 -10.58 10.15
CA ASN A 221 -17.41 -10.68 8.91
C ASN A 221 -17.67 -9.33 8.23
N SER A 222 -17.31 -8.21 8.86
CA SER A 222 -17.37 -6.88 8.24
C SER A 222 -16.52 -6.79 6.98
N PRO A 223 -16.83 -5.89 6.03
CA PRO A 223 -15.97 -5.63 4.88
C PRO A 223 -14.52 -5.33 5.27
N VAL A 224 -13.59 -5.71 4.41
CA VAL A 224 -12.19 -5.27 4.48
C VAL A 224 -11.97 -4.32 3.33
N LEU A 225 -11.55 -3.10 3.64
CA LEU A 225 -11.31 -2.04 2.68
C LEU A 225 -9.81 -1.81 2.51
N SER A 226 -9.43 -1.35 1.32
CA SER A 226 -8.03 -1.00 1.02
C SER A 226 -7.85 0.50 1.15
N GLY A 227 -6.73 0.91 1.74
CA GLY A 227 -6.31 2.31 1.81
C GLY A 227 -4.90 2.50 1.27
N LEU A 228 -4.52 3.76 1.08
CA LEU A 228 -3.23 4.25 0.61
C LEU A 228 -2.30 4.50 1.79
N VAL A 229 -1.03 4.14 1.66
CA VAL A 229 0.05 4.60 2.54
C VAL A 229 1.09 5.33 1.72
N GLU A 230 1.57 6.45 2.24
CA GLU A 230 2.63 7.25 1.63
C GLU A 230 3.74 7.52 2.66
N LEU A 231 4.98 7.25 2.28
CA LEU A 231 6.17 7.68 2.99
C LEU A 231 6.88 8.71 2.12
N ALA A 232 6.91 9.96 2.56
CA ALA A 232 7.52 11.06 1.82
C ALA A 232 8.69 11.67 2.59
N GLU A 233 9.57 12.37 1.89
CA GLU A 233 10.53 13.29 2.51
C GLU A 233 9.81 14.35 3.34
N ASN A 234 10.38 14.69 4.50
CA ASN A 234 10.00 15.84 5.30
C ASN A 234 11.15 16.87 5.28
N PRO A 235 11.00 17.97 4.52
CA PRO A 235 12.07 18.94 4.31
C PRO A 235 12.41 19.76 5.57
#